data_AF-A0A520ECN9-F1
#
_entry.id   AF-A0A520ECN9-F1
#
_cell.length_a   1.000
_cell.length_b   1.000
_cell.length_c   1.000
_cell.angle_alpha   90.00
_cell.angle_beta   90.00
_cell.angle_gamma   90.00
#
_symmetry.space_group_name_H-M   'P 1'
#
loop_
_entity.id
_entity.type
_entity.pdbx_description
1 polymer ?
#
loop_
_entity_poly.entity_id
_entity_poly.type
_entity_poly.pdbx_seq_one_letter_code
_entity_poly.pdbx_strand_id
1 'polypeptide(L)'
;YKGSGPAIQDVIGGQVDMMFDTTVVAGPHIQSGKLRAIAVTSPKRIASLPDVPTVAESGLQGLGDFSVVSWQAIFVPAGTPAPVIDRLHNEIRAILAKPDMQDKLKGFGMEPADMTTAQISAFQKTEVDKWAAVIKAANIKPE
;
A
#
# COMPACT_ATOMS: atom_id res chain seq x y z
N TYR A 1 -1.20 -2.06 -17.98
CA TYR A 1 -1.01 -3.49 -17.62
C TYR A 1 -2.20 -3.99 -16.81
N LYS A 2 -2.44 -5.30 -16.76
CA LYS A 2 -3.52 -5.90 -15.93
C LYS A 2 -3.14 -6.12 -14.45
N GLY A 3 -1.93 -5.73 -14.04
CA GLY A 3 -1.43 -5.84 -12.68
C GLY A 3 0.10 -5.67 -12.61
N SER A 4 0.65 -5.62 -11.39
CA SER A 4 2.09 -5.40 -11.16
C SER A 4 2.99 -6.52 -11.69
N GLY A 5 2.54 -7.78 -11.63
CA GLY A 5 3.36 -8.94 -12.01
C GLY A 5 3.93 -8.88 -13.43
N PRO A 6 3.11 -8.63 -14.48
CA PRO A 6 3.62 -8.39 -15.83
C PRO A 6 4.38 -7.07 -15.97
N ALA A 7 3.88 -5.98 -15.35
CA ALA A 7 4.45 -4.64 -15.50
C ALA A 7 5.90 -4.55 -15.00
N ILE A 8 6.22 -5.23 -13.89
CA ILE A 8 7.55 -5.18 -13.29
C ILE A 8 8.60 -5.89 -14.15
N GLN A 9 8.21 -6.89 -14.95
CA GLN A 9 9.13 -7.55 -15.88
C GLN A 9 9.55 -6.60 -16.99
N ASP A 10 8.64 -5.74 -17.47
CA ASP A 10 8.94 -4.77 -18.52
C ASP A 10 9.88 -3.67 -18.02
N VAL A 11 9.82 -3.30 -16.73
CA VAL A 11 10.81 -2.41 -16.12
C VAL A 11 12.17 -3.10 -15.97
N ILE A 12 12.19 -4.35 -15.48
CA ILE A 12 13.44 -5.14 -15.37
C ILE A 12 14.10 -5.34 -16.75
N GLY A 13 13.28 -5.56 -17.78
CA GLY A 13 13.71 -5.74 -19.17
C GLY A 13 13.97 -4.43 -19.93
N GLY A 14 13.84 -3.26 -19.30
CA GLY A 14 14.09 -1.96 -19.90
C GLY A 14 13.09 -1.54 -21.00
N GLN A 15 11.92 -2.17 -21.06
CA GLN A 15 10.84 -1.77 -21.97
C GLN A 15 10.11 -0.52 -21.46
N VAL A 16 10.12 -0.30 -20.14
CA VAL A 16 9.62 0.91 -19.49
C VAL A 16 10.66 1.39 -18.48
N ASP A 17 10.92 2.70 -18.44
CA ASP A 17 11.99 3.28 -17.60
C ASP A 17 11.72 3.16 -16.09
N MET A 18 10.46 3.28 -15.69
CA MET A 18 10.05 3.28 -14.29
C MET A 18 8.57 2.93 -14.11
N MET A 19 8.21 2.53 -12.89
CA MET A 19 6.82 2.33 -12.47
C MET A 19 6.63 2.70 -11.00
N PHE A 20 5.38 2.92 -10.61
CA PHE A 20 4.97 2.85 -9.20
C PHE A 20 4.51 1.43 -8.91
N ASP A 21 4.98 0.86 -7.79
CA ASP A 21 4.55 -0.47 -7.35
C ASP A 21 4.56 -0.58 -5.82
N THR A 22 3.97 -1.65 -5.33
CA THR A 22 4.03 -2.05 -3.92
C THR A 22 5.36 -2.72 -3.58
N THR A 23 5.80 -2.55 -2.35
CA THR A 23 7.01 -3.18 -1.80
C THR A 23 6.91 -4.70 -1.75
N VAL A 24 5.69 -5.25 -1.68
CA VAL A 24 5.43 -6.69 -1.75
C VAL A 24 5.96 -7.27 -3.07
N VAL A 25 5.73 -6.58 -4.18
CA VAL A 25 6.12 -7.03 -5.53
C VAL A 25 7.54 -6.59 -5.86
N ALA A 26 7.87 -5.32 -5.61
CA ALA A 26 9.17 -4.75 -5.98
C ALA A 26 10.31 -5.14 -5.04
N GLY A 27 10.02 -5.42 -3.76
CA GLY A 27 11.01 -5.65 -2.70
C GLY A 27 12.08 -6.70 -3.05
N PRO A 28 11.70 -7.93 -3.47
CA PRO A 28 12.67 -8.95 -3.85
C PRO A 28 13.58 -8.52 -5.02
N HIS A 29 13.04 -7.76 -5.98
CA HIS A 29 13.79 -7.28 -7.13
C HIS A 29 14.75 -6.14 -6.76
N ILE A 30 14.35 -5.27 -5.84
CA ILE A 30 15.21 -4.23 -5.24
C ILE A 30 16.36 -4.89 -4.47
N GLN A 31 16.07 -5.86 -3.60
CA GLN A 31 17.08 -6.59 -2.82
C GLN A 31 18.08 -7.34 -3.71
N SER A 32 17.62 -7.90 -4.83
CA SER A 32 18.47 -8.59 -5.81
C SER A 32 19.31 -7.66 -6.69
N GLY A 33 19.11 -6.33 -6.60
CA GLY A 33 19.79 -5.34 -7.45
C GLY A 33 19.26 -5.25 -8.88
N LYS A 34 18.18 -5.97 -9.22
CA LYS A 34 17.55 -5.90 -10.55
C LYS A 34 16.74 -4.62 -10.75
N LEU A 35 16.26 -4.03 -9.66
CA LEU A 35 15.57 -2.74 -9.67
C LEU A 35 16.22 -1.81 -8.65
N ARG A 36 16.14 -0.51 -8.94
CA ARG A 36 16.53 0.55 -8.01
C ARG A 36 15.29 1.29 -7.53
N ALA A 37 15.06 1.29 -6.22
CA ALA A 37 14.03 2.12 -5.62
C ALA A 37 14.45 3.60 -5.67
N ILE A 38 13.60 4.47 -6.20
CA ILE A 38 13.88 5.91 -6.34
C ILE A 38 13.33 6.68 -5.14
N ALA A 39 12.08 6.43 -4.76
CA ALA A 39 11.43 7.00 -3.60
C ALA A 39 10.32 6.07 -3.10
N VAL A 40 9.98 6.18 -1.82
CA VAL A 40 8.74 5.62 -1.26
C VAL A 40 7.64 6.69 -1.25
N THR A 41 6.40 6.28 -1.46
CA THR A 41 5.23 7.19 -1.49
C THR A 41 4.56 7.36 -0.14
N SER A 42 5.05 6.66 0.89
CA SER A 42 4.59 6.78 2.28
C SER A 42 5.03 8.11 2.91
N PRO A 43 4.31 8.62 3.93
CA PRO A 43 4.68 9.86 4.63
C PRO A 43 6.06 9.81 5.31
N LYS A 44 6.58 8.61 5.55
CA LYS A 44 7.87 8.34 6.19
C LYS A 44 8.57 7.22 5.44
N ARG A 45 9.90 7.18 5.55
CA ARG A 45 10.69 6.04 5.05
C ARG A 45 10.24 4.76 5.74
N ILE A 46 10.27 3.65 5.02
CA ILE A 46 9.86 2.35 5.54
C ILE A 46 11.08 1.60 6.09
N ALA A 47 10.88 0.81 7.14
CA ALA A 47 11.98 0.09 7.80
C ALA A 47 12.72 -0.89 6.88
N SER A 48 12.04 -1.43 5.87
CA SER A 48 12.63 -2.35 4.89
C SER A 48 13.50 -1.66 3.82
N LEU A 49 13.41 -0.33 3.69
CA LEU A 49 14.15 0.50 2.73
C LEU A 49 14.57 1.84 3.38
N PRO A 50 15.38 1.82 4.46
CA PRO A 50 15.67 3.03 5.25
C PRO A 50 16.45 4.11 4.47
N ASP A 51 17.21 3.70 3.46
CA ASP A 51 18.01 4.60 2.63
C ASP A 51 17.22 5.23 1.48
N VAL A 52 16.01 4.74 1.20
CA VAL A 52 15.16 5.26 0.13
C VAL A 52 14.34 6.44 0.67
N PRO A 53 14.47 7.65 0.09
CA PRO A 53 13.73 8.82 0.56
C PRO A 53 12.24 8.69 0.26
N THR A 54 11.42 9.45 0.97
CA THR A 54 10.02 9.70 0.61
C THR A 54 9.94 10.66 -0.57
N VAL A 55 8.81 10.64 -1.29
CA VAL A 55 8.53 11.67 -2.31
C VAL A 55 8.51 13.08 -1.70
N ALA A 56 8.02 13.22 -0.46
CA ALA A 56 7.98 14.50 0.24
C ALA A 56 9.37 15.07 0.56
N GLU A 57 10.39 14.22 0.72
CA GLU A 57 11.80 14.64 0.90
C GLU A 57 12.46 15.16 -0.39
N SER A 58 11.78 15.08 -1.56
CA SER A 58 12.36 15.52 -2.85
C SER A 58 12.59 17.03 -2.95
N GLY A 59 11.94 17.84 -2.12
CA GLY A 59 11.98 19.31 -2.20
C GLY A 59 11.24 19.91 -3.40
N LEU A 60 10.54 19.09 -4.20
CA LEU A 60 9.74 19.57 -5.31
C LEU A 60 8.50 20.31 -4.81
N GLN A 61 8.19 21.43 -5.47
CA GLN A 61 7.04 22.26 -5.11
C GLN A 61 5.73 21.45 -5.21
N GLY A 62 4.91 21.53 -4.16
CA GLY A 62 3.62 20.85 -4.09
C GLY A 62 3.69 19.37 -3.71
N LEU A 63 4.86 18.83 -3.36
CA LEU A 63 5.01 17.44 -2.91
C LEU A 63 5.32 17.28 -1.42
N GLY A 64 5.43 18.37 -0.65
CA GLY A 64 5.82 18.33 0.77
C GLY A 64 4.86 17.55 1.68
N ASP A 65 3.62 17.33 1.24
CA ASP A 65 2.58 16.54 1.91
C ASP A 65 2.19 15.30 1.09
N PHE A 66 2.99 14.91 0.09
CA PHE A 66 2.70 13.78 -0.77
C PHE A 66 2.62 12.49 0.03
N SER A 67 1.47 11.81 -0.05
CA SER A 67 1.25 10.51 0.58
C SER A 67 0.26 9.66 -0.21
N VAL A 68 0.77 8.55 -0.73
CA VAL A 68 0.01 7.50 -1.40
C VAL A 68 0.48 6.17 -0.84
N VAL A 69 -0.36 5.55 -0.02
CA VAL A 69 -0.07 4.24 0.59
C VAL A 69 -1.14 3.26 0.15
N SER A 70 -0.73 2.12 -0.38
CA SER A 70 -1.65 1.03 -0.67
C SER A 70 -2.06 0.35 0.64
N TRP A 71 -3.34 -0.01 0.75
CA TRP A 71 -3.88 -0.65 1.93
C TRP A 71 -4.70 -1.88 1.54
N GLN A 72 -4.84 -2.79 2.51
CA GLN A 72 -5.62 -4.00 2.38
C GLN A 72 -6.59 -4.08 3.56
N ALA A 73 -7.80 -4.53 3.29
CA ALA A 73 -8.78 -4.85 4.31
C ALA A 73 -9.55 -6.11 3.93
N ILE A 74 -10.11 -6.76 4.94
CA ILE A 74 -10.97 -7.92 4.77
C ILE A 74 -12.41 -7.43 4.88
N PHE A 75 -13.21 -7.72 3.85
CA PHE A 75 -14.62 -7.38 3.79
C PHE A 75 -15.47 -8.64 3.89
N VAL A 76 -16.67 -8.48 4.45
CA VAL A 76 -17.69 -9.53 4.55
C VAL A 76 -18.95 -9.10 3.78
N PRO A 77 -19.83 -10.04 3.38
CA PRO A 77 -21.09 -9.69 2.74
C PRO A 77 -21.94 -8.72 3.57
N ALA A 78 -22.68 -7.83 2.88
CA ALA A 78 -23.64 -6.97 3.54
C ALA A 78 -24.69 -7.80 4.30
N GLY A 79 -25.02 -7.37 5.52
CA GLY A 79 -25.95 -8.10 6.40
C GLY A 79 -25.33 -9.23 7.22
N THR A 80 -24.00 -9.43 7.15
CA THR A 80 -23.31 -10.37 8.07
C THR A 80 -23.61 -9.99 9.53
N PRO A 81 -24.05 -10.93 10.39
CA PRO A 81 -24.39 -10.62 11.78
C PRO A 81 -23.20 -10.06 12.57
N ALA A 82 -23.45 -9.05 13.41
CA ALA A 82 -22.41 -8.41 14.22
C ALA A 82 -21.54 -9.40 15.03
N PRO A 83 -22.08 -10.44 15.69
CA PRO A 83 -21.26 -11.40 16.42
C PRO A 83 -20.24 -12.15 15.54
N VAL A 84 -20.55 -12.36 14.25
CA VAL A 84 -19.63 -12.99 13.29
C VAL A 84 -18.52 -12.02 12.91
N ILE A 85 -18.87 -10.76 12.68
CA ILE A 85 -17.91 -9.69 12.38
C ILE A 85 -16.94 -9.50 13.54
N ASP A 86 -17.44 -9.43 14.77
CA ASP A 86 -16.63 -9.25 15.98
C ASP A 86 -15.67 -10.42 16.18
N ARG A 87 -16.14 -11.65 15.98
CA ARG A 87 -15.28 -12.83 16.04
C ARG A 87 -14.17 -12.77 14.99
N LEU A 88 -14.52 -12.52 13.73
CA LEU A 88 -13.52 -12.42 12.65
C LEU A 88 -12.50 -11.32 12.95
N HIS A 89 -12.94 -10.16 13.39
CA HIS A 89 -12.08 -9.04 13.74
C HIS A 89 -11.08 -9.42 14.84
N ASN A 90 -11.56 -10.07 15.91
CA ASN A 90 -10.71 -10.49 17.04
C ASN A 90 -9.68 -11.53 16.61
N GLU A 91 -10.07 -12.53 15.82
CA GLU A 91 -9.16 -13.57 15.32
C GLU A 91 -8.11 -12.98 14.37
N ILE A 92 -8.50 -12.08 13.47
CA ILE A 92 -7.58 -11.38 12.58
C ILE A 92 -6.57 -10.58 13.39
N ARG A 93 -7.02 -9.80 14.40
CA ARG A 93 -6.12 -9.06 15.29
C ARG A 93 -5.15 -9.99 16.04
N ALA A 94 -5.64 -11.12 16.55
CA ALA A 94 -4.80 -12.09 17.23
C ALA A 94 -3.72 -12.69 16.29
N ILE A 95 -4.07 -12.96 15.03
CA ILE A 95 -3.12 -13.45 14.02
C ILE A 95 -2.09 -12.36 13.67
N LEU A 96 -2.54 -11.12 13.45
CA LEU A 96 -1.66 -10.00 13.14
C LEU A 96 -0.69 -9.71 14.30
N ALA A 97 -1.06 -9.99 15.55
CA ALA A 97 -0.19 -9.81 16.70
C ALA A 97 0.90 -10.90 16.84
N LYS A 98 0.82 -12.00 16.09
CA LYS A 98 1.84 -13.06 16.18
C LYS A 98 3.19 -12.59 15.61
N PRO A 99 4.32 -12.89 16.27
CA PRO A 99 5.64 -12.44 15.82
C PRO A 99 5.97 -12.87 14.37
N ASP A 100 5.64 -14.11 14.00
CA ASP A 100 5.89 -14.63 12.65
C ASP A 100 5.09 -13.89 11.57
N MET A 101 3.87 -13.44 11.91
CA MET A 101 3.05 -12.62 11.02
C MET A 101 3.61 -11.19 10.91
N GLN A 102 3.98 -10.59 12.05
CA GLN A 102 4.62 -9.28 12.08
C GLN A 102 5.89 -9.24 11.22
N ASP A 103 6.74 -10.27 11.33
CA ASP A 103 7.99 -10.35 10.58
C ASP A 103 7.75 -10.52 9.08
N LYS A 104 6.76 -11.33 8.68
CA LYS A 104 6.35 -11.46 7.28
C LYS A 104 5.83 -10.14 6.70
N LEU A 105 4.95 -9.45 7.43
CA LEU A 105 4.40 -8.16 6.99
C LEU A 105 5.50 -7.11 6.86
N LYS A 106 6.40 -7.01 7.84
CA LYS A 106 7.58 -6.13 7.77
C LYS A 106 8.47 -6.46 6.58
N GLY A 107 8.68 -7.74 6.30
CA GLY A 107 9.44 -8.20 5.12
C GLY A 107 8.83 -7.73 3.80
N PHE A 108 7.50 -7.56 3.75
CA PHE A 108 6.79 -7.00 2.61
C PHE A 108 6.68 -5.46 2.63
N GLY A 109 7.22 -4.79 3.64
CA GLY A 109 7.06 -3.34 3.84
C GLY A 109 5.62 -2.96 4.22
N MET A 110 4.85 -3.90 4.77
CA MET A 110 3.48 -3.68 5.24
C MET A 110 3.46 -3.41 6.75
N GLU A 111 2.61 -2.48 7.16
CA GLU A 111 2.36 -2.20 8.57
C GLU A 111 0.94 -2.64 8.94
N PRO A 112 0.76 -3.56 9.90
CA PRO A 112 -0.57 -3.96 10.35
C PRO A 112 -1.29 -2.77 10.98
N ALA A 113 -2.47 -2.44 10.46
CA ALA A 113 -3.30 -1.37 10.97
C ALA A 113 -3.98 -1.77 12.29
N ASP A 114 -3.91 -0.89 13.29
CA ASP A 114 -4.69 -1.01 14.53
C ASP A 114 -6.00 -0.22 14.41
N MET A 115 -6.92 -0.73 13.60
CA MET A 115 -8.24 -0.11 13.39
C MET A 115 -9.36 -1.06 13.82
N THR A 116 -10.37 -0.53 14.49
CA THR A 116 -11.66 -1.20 14.70
C THR A 116 -12.44 -1.33 13.39
N THR A 117 -13.43 -2.21 13.34
CA THR A 117 -14.34 -2.35 12.18
C THR A 117 -14.97 -1.01 11.75
N ALA A 118 -15.37 -0.17 12.70
CA ALA A 118 -15.92 1.15 12.43
C ALA A 118 -14.88 2.10 11.83
N GLN A 119 -13.64 2.08 12.34
CA GLN A 119 -12.54 2.87 11.79
C GLN A 119 -12.15 2.42 10.38
N ILE A 120 -12.15 1.12 10.08
CA ILE A 120 -11.91 0.62 8.71
C ILE A 120 -12.97 1.14 7.74
N SER A 121 -14.25 1.13 8.16
CA SER A 121 -15.35 1.64 7.33
C SER A 121 -15.23 3.15 7.08
N ALA A 122 -14.87 3.92 8.11
CA ALA A 122 -14.62 5.35 7.98
C ALA A 122 -13.41 5.63 7.07
N PHE A 123 -12.32 4.89 7.26
CA PHE A 123 -11.10 5.01 6.45
C PHE A 123 -11.37 4.72 4.98
N GLN A 124 -12.10 3.63 4.67
CA GLN A 124 -12.52 3.32 3.30
C GLN A 124 -13.27 4.50 2.66
N LYS A 125 -14.21 5.11 3.39
CA LYS A 125 -14.95 6.28 2.88
C LYS A 125 -14.01 7.45 2.59
N THR A 126 -13.08 7.75 3.49
CA THR A 126 -12.11 8.83 3.27
C THR A 126 -11.20 8.57 2.07
N GLU A 127 -10.79 7.31 1.85
CA GLU A 127 -9.99 6.93 0.69
C GLU A 127 -10.80 7.04 -0.60
N VAL A 128 -12.07 6.62 -0.61
CA VAL A 128 -12.96 6.81 -1.76
C VAL A 128 -13.10 8.30 -2.11
N ASP A 129 -13.34 9.16 -1.12
CA ASP A 129 -13.49 10.60 -1.33
C ASP A 129 -12.19 11.23 -1.85
N LYS A 130 -11.04 10.86 -1.26
CA LYS A 130 -9.70 11.30 -1.69
C LYS A 130 -9.45 10.91 -3.15
N TRP A 131 -9.64 9.65 -3.51
CA TRP A 131 -9.33 9.16 -4.86
C TRP A 131 -10.33 9.69 -5.89
N ALA A 132 -11.60 9.89 -5.54
CA ALA A 132 -12.56 10.55 -6.43
C ALA A 132 -12.14 11.99 -6.77
N ALA A 133 -11.64 12.74 -5.79
CA ALA A 133 -11.11 14.09 -6.01
C ALA A 133 -9.89 14.08 -6.93
N VAL A 134 -8.95 13.15 -6.71
CA VAL A 134 -7.75 12.98 -7.55
C VAL A 134 -8.13 12.62 -8.99
N ILE A 135 -9.00 11.63 -9.18
CA ILE A 135 -9.48 11.20 -10.51
C ILE A 135 -10.10 12.38 -11.27
N LYS A 136 -10.96 13.16 -10.59
CA LYS A 136 -11.61 14.33 -11.19
C LYS A 136 -10.60 15.42 -11.54
N ALA A 137 -9.66 15.74 -10.65
CA ALA A 137 -8.65 16.77 -10.87
C ALA A 137 -7.70 16.40 -12.02
N ALA A 138 -7.35 15.12 -12.13
CA ALA A 138 -6.46 14.60 -13.18
C ALA A 138 -7.19 14.22 -14.48
N ASN A 139 -8.52 14.40 -14.55
CA ASN A 139 -9.35 14.03 -15.71
C ASN A 139 -9.14 12.56 -16.16
N ILE A 140 -8.97 11.65 -15.19
CA ILE A 140 -8.77 10.22 -15.45
C ILE A 140 -10.14 9.59 -15.78
N LYS A 141 -10.17 8.73 -16.80
CA LYS A 141 -11.37 8.00 -17.22
C LYS A 141 -11.12 6.49 -17.14
N PRO A 142 -12.15 5.68 -16.83
CA PRO A 142 -12.05 4.24 -16.99
C PRO A 142 -11.81 3.93 -18.48
N GLU A 143 -10.88 3.00 -18.73
CA GLU A 143 -10.57 2.47 -20.05
C GLU A 143 -11.56 1.39 -20.47
#